data_AF-A0A2G9SMI5-F1
#
_entry.id   AF-A0A2G9SMI5-F1
#
_cell.length_a   1.000
_cell.length_b   1.000
_cell.length_c   1.000
_cell.angle_alpha   90.00
_cell.angle_beta   90.00
_cell.angle_gamma   90.00
#
_symmetry.space_group_name_H-M   'P 1'
#
loop_
_entity.id
_entity.type
_entity.pdbx_description
1 polymer ?
#
loop_
_entity_poly.entity_id
_entity_poly.type
_entity_poly.pdbx_seq_one_letter_code
_entity_poly.pdbx_strand_id
1 'polypeptide(L)'
;MKVNVTKAYEIALKKYHGWLVQKLFQTALLAAPYKDDFLKALSKGQNVREEECIEKIRQFLVNFTPTIDAIYIMYNKMGAELDYKA
;
A
#
# COMPACT_ATOMS: atom_id res chain seq x y z
N MET A 1 -5.50 8.06 8.11
CA MET A 1 -4.39 7.35 7.44
C MET A 1 -4.07 6.01 8.10
N LYS A 2 -3.85 5.97 9.43
CA LYS A 2 -3.47 4.74 10.16
C LYS A 2 -4.34 3.51 9.87
N VAL A 3 -5.67 3.63 9.92
CA VAL A 3 -6.60 2.53 9.61
C VAL A 3 -6.41 1.97 8.19
N ASN A 4 -6.21 2.86 7.20
CA ASN A 4 -6.02 2.46 5.80
C ASN A 4 -4.69 1.71 5.61
N VAL A 5 -3.61 2.23 6.21
CA VAL A 5 -2.27 1.61 6.16
C VAL A 5 -2.27 0.26 6.88
N THR A 6 -2.92 0.16 8.05
CA THR A 6 -3.09 -1.11 8.75
C THR A 6 -3.81 -2.12 7.88
N LYS A 7 -4.96 -1.75 7.29
CA LYS A 7 -5.73 -2.66 6.44
C LYS A 7 -4.90 -3.14 5.23
N ALA A 8 -4.18 -2.23 4.57
CA ALA A 8 -3.31 -2.59 3.44
C ALA A 8 -2.18 -3.54 3.87
N TYR A 9 -1.56 -3.31 5.03
CA TYR A 9 -0.52 -4.18 5.56
C TYR A 9 -1.04 -5.58 5.89
N GLU A 10 -2.23 -5.68 6.47
CA GLU A 10 -2.84 -6.96 6.85
C GLU A 10 -3.11 -7.87 5.66
N ILE A 11 -3.59 -7.30 4.55
CA ILE A 11 -3.88 -8.06 3.33
C ILE A 11 -2.62 -8.39 2.53
N ALA A 12 -1.61 -7.52 2.54
CA ALA A 12 -0.47 -7.61 1.62
C ALA A 12 0.79 -8.24 2.23
N LEU A 13 1.19 -7.83 3.45
CA LEU A 13 2.53 -8.14 3.96
C LEU A 13 2.54 -8.90 5.29
N LYS A 14 1.53 -8.72 6.14
CA LYS A 14 1.52 -9.25 7.51
C LYS A 14 1.79 -10.76 7.59
N LYS A 15 1.29 -11.54 6.62
CA LYS A 15 1.49 -13.00 6.59
C LYS A 15 2.96 -13.41 6.42
N TYR A 16 3.77 -12.59 5.75
CA TYR A 16 5.19 -12.85 5.48
C TYR A 16 6.14 -12.20 6.49
N HIS A 17 5.61 -11.56 7.54
CA HIS A 17 6.44 -10.93 8.57
C HIS A 17 6.31 -11.69 9.89
N GLY A 18 7.44 -12.03 10.50
CA GLY A 18 7.53 -12.55 11.85
C GLY A 18 7.12 -11.52 12.91
N TRP A 19 7.03 -11.96 14.17
CA TRP A 19 6.54 -11.13 15.27
C TRP A 19 7.36 -9.83 15.44
N LEU A 20 8.68 -9.90 15.26
CA LEU A 20 9.59 -8.76 15.40
C LEU A 20 9.31 -7.69 14.34
N VAL A 21 9.22 -8.10 13.07
CA VAL A 21 8.94 -7.19 11.95
C VAL A 21 7.52 -6.61 12.06
N GLN A 22 6.54 -7.39 12.52
CA GLN A 22 5.20 -6.88 12.80
C GLN A 22 5.20 -5.80 13.89
N LYS A 23 6.01 -5.94 14.94
CA LYS A 23 6.16 -4.92 15.99
C LYS A 23 6.85 -3.66 15.45
N LEU A 24 7.89 -3.83 14.64
CA LEU A 24 8.56 -2.71 13.98
C LEU A 24 7.59 -1.93 13.09
N PHE A 25 6.74 -2.61 12.32
CA PHE A 25 5.70 -1.97 11.51
C PHE A 25 4.72 -1.15 12.38
N GLN A 26 4.27 -1.71 13.52
CA GLN A 26 3.39 -0.99 14.46
C GLN A 26 4.03 0.30 14.98
N THR A 27 5.33 0.26 15.31
CA THR A 27 6.08 1.45 15.73
C THR A 27 6.23 2.44 14.58
N ALA A 28 6.57 2.00 13.37
CA ALA A 28 6.69 2.85 12.19
C ALA A 28 5.36 3.56 11.84
N LEU A 29 4.23 2.89 12.05
CA LEU A 29 2.89 3.45 11.83
C LEU A 29 2.60 4.69 12.70
N LEU A 30 3.29 4.84 13.84
CA LEU A 30 3.16 6.04 14.67
C LEU A 30 3.65 7.29 13.95
N ALA A 31 4.61 7.15 13.04
CA ALA A 31 5.16 8.22 12.21
C ALA A 31 4.36 8.47 10.92
N ALA A 32 3.24 7.76 10.69
CA ALA A 32 2.42 7.98 9.51
C ALA A 32 1.81 9.40 9.52
N PRO A 33 1.89 10.13 8.39
CA PRO A 33 1.41 11.52 8.32
C PRO A 33 -0.12 11.60 8.40
N TYR A 34 -0.62 12.82 8.61
CA TYR A 34 -2.03 13.12 8.37
C TYR A 34 -2.38 12.94 6.89
N LYS A 35 -3.67 12.74 6.61
CA LYS A 35 -4.16 12.49 5.25
C LYS A 35 -3.83 13.67 4.33
N ASP A 36 -4.10 14.87 4.79
CA ASP A 36 -3.93 16.09 4.00
C ASP A 36 -2.45 16.35 3.70
N ASP A 37 -1.56 16.12 4.67
CA ASP A 37 -0.11 16.24 4.47
C ASP A 37 0.41 15.21 3.47
N PHE A 38 -0.10 13.98 3.53
CA PHE A 38 0.22 12.93 2.55
C PHE A 38 -0.24 13.32 1.14
N LEU A 39 -1.46 13.81 0.99
CA LEU A 39 -2.00 14.20 -0.32
C LEU A 39 -1.32 15.45 -0.87
N LYS A 40 -0.99 16.43 -0.03
CA LYS A 40 -0.14 17.58 -0.40
C LYS A 40 1.26 17.14 -0.83
N ALA A 41 1.84 16.15 -0.17
CA ALA A 41 3.13 15.61 -0.55
C ALA A 41 3.07 14.88 -1.90
N LEU A 42 1.97 14.17 -2.18
CA LEU A 42 1.75 13.50 -3.48
C LEU A 42 1.54 14.48 -4.63
N SER A 43 0.86 15.60 -4.40
CA SER A 43 0.64 16.64 -5.41
C SER A 43 1.71 17.74 -5.41
N LYS A 44 2.86 17.52 -4.76
CA LYS A 44 3.91 18.54 -4.61
C LYS A 44 4.34 19.11 -5.97
N GLY A 45 4.34 20.44 -6.06
CA GLY A 45 4.68 21.16 -7.30
C GLY A 45 3.53 21.32 -8.29
N GLN A 46 2.34 20.81 -7.95
CA GLN A 46 1.12 21.00 -8.71
C GLN A 46 0.12 21.84 -7.90
N ASN A 47 -0.48 22.85 -8.54
CA ASN A 47 -1.55 23.64 -7.92
C ASN A 47 -2.90 22.96 -8.14
N VAL A 48 -3.10 21.82 -7.48
CA VAL A 48 -4.30 20.98 -7.61
C VAL A 48 -4.99 20.82 -6.27
N ARG A 49 -6.31 20.70 -6.30
CA ARG A 49 -7.11 20.40 -5.09
C ARG A 49 -6.94 18.94 -4.69
N GLU A 50 -7.28 18.63 -3.44
CA GLU A 50 -7.19 17.26 -2.93
C GLU A 50 -8.03 16.28 -3.76
N GLU A 51 -9.25 16.69 -4.17
CA GLU A 51 -10.15 15.86 -4.96
C GLU A 51 -9.56 15.50 -6.32
N GLU A 52 -8.84 16.44 -6.93
CA GLU A 52 -8.16 16.21 -8.20
C GLU A 52 -6.96 15.27 -8.02
N CYS A 53 -6.18 15.43 -6.95
CA CYS A 53 -5.11 14.50 -6.59
C CYS A 53 -5.66 13.08 -6.40
N ILE A 54 -6.80 12.93 -5.70
CA ILE A 54 -7.46 11.63 -5.51
C ILE A 54 -7.94 11.06 -6.85
N GLU A 55 -8.48 11.88 -7.75
CA GLU A 55 -8.92 11.40 -9.06
C GLU A 55 -7.74 10.91 -9.90
N LYS A 56 -6.58 11.56 -9.82
CA LYS A 56 -5.34 11.06 -10.44
C LYS A 56 -4.86 9.74 -9.83
N ILE A 57 -4.97 9.59 -8.51
CA ILE A 57 -4.69 8.31 -7.84
C ILE A 57 -5.64 7.22 -8.36
N ARG A 58 -6.94 7.50 -8.52
CA ARG A 58 -7.89 6.54 -9.09
C ARG A 58 -7.52 6.16 -10.52
N GLN A 59 -7.20 7.14 -11.36
CA GLN A 59 -6.76 6.90 -12.74
C GLN A 59 -5.51 6.01 -12.80
N PHE A 60 -4.53 6.24 -11.94
CA PHE A 60 -3.35 5.37 -11.81
C PHE A 60 -3.73 3.92 -11.45
N LEU A 61 -4.66 3.76 -10.51
CA LEU A 61 -5.08 2.45 -10.02
C LEU A 61 -5.84 1.61 -11.04
N VAL A 62 -6.42 2.22 -12.09
CA VAL A 62 -7.15 1.51 -13.17
C VAL A 62 -6.30 0.41 -13.80
N ASN A 63 -5.04 0.71 -14.12
CA ASN A 63 -4.14 -0.27 -14.75
C ASN A 63 -3.23 -0.94 -13.72
N PHE A 64 -2.88 -0.25 -12.63
CA PHE A 64 -2.03 -0.84 -11.59
C PHE A 64 -2.67 -2.07 -10.96
N THR A 65 -3.96 -1.98 -10.56
CA THR A 65 -4.67 -3.07 -9.88
C THR A 65 -4.73 -4.36 -10.71
N PRO A 66 -5.25 -4.37 -11.96
CA PRO A 66 -5.30 -5.60 -12.75
C PRO A 66 -3.92 -6.14 -13.11
N THR A 67 -2.90 -5.28 -13.22
CA THR A 67 -1.52 -5.73 -13.45
C THR A 67 -0.98 -6.51 -12.25
N ILE A 68 -1.19 -5.99 -11.03
CA ILE A 68 -0.80 -6.69 -9.80
C ILE A 68 -1.60 -7.99 -9.65
N ASP A 69 -2.91 -7.98 -9.94
CA ASP A 69 -3.74 -9.19 -9.90
C ASP A 69 -3.23 -10.27 -10.86
N ALA A 70 -2.84 -9.88 -12.09
CA ALA A 70 -2.27 -10.81 -13.06
C ALA A 70 -0.97 -11.45 -12.56
N ILE A 71 -0.12 -10.68 -11.86
CA ILE A 71 1.11 -11.19 -11.25
C ILE A 71 0.78 -12.19 -10.14
N TYR A 72 -0.15 -11.89 -9.23
CA TYR A 72 -0.58 -12.83 -8.20
C TYR A 72 -1.15 -14.12 -8.81
N ILE A 73 -1.98 -14.02 -9.85
CA ILE A 73 -2.51 -15.19 -10.56
C ILE A 73 -1.37 -16.01 -11.17
N MET A 74 -0.39 -15.36 -11.79
CA MET A 74 0.76 -16.02 -12.40
C MET A 74 1.59 -16.79 -11.37
N TYR A 75 1.98 -16.15 -10.26
CA TYR A 75 2.77 -16.78 -9.20
C TYR A 75 2.07 -18.00 -8.61
N ASN A 76 0.77 -17.91 -8.35
CA ASN A 76 -0.04 -19.03 -7.87
C ASN A 76 -0.10 -20.18 -8.89
N LYS A 77 -0.34 -19.88 -10.17
CA LYS A 77 -0.40 -20.90 -11.24
C LYS A 77 0.94 -21.61 -11.44
N MET A 78 2.04 -20.92 -11.23
CA MET A 78 3.39 -21.46 -11.38
C MET A 78 3.89 -22.20 -10.12
N GLY A 79 3.13 -22.19 -9.02
CA GLY A 79 3.61 -22.70 -7.73
C GLY A 79 4.82 -21.94 -7.19
N ALA A 80 4.95 -20.67 -7.57
CA ALA A 80 6.09 -19.80 -7.23
C ALA A 80 5.82 -18.90 -6.01
N GLU A 81 4.61 -18.97 -5.46
CA GLU A 81 4.24 -18.26 -4.23
C GLU A 81 4.84 -18.98 -3.01
N LEU A 82 5.60 -18.25 -2.20
CA LEU A 82 6.27 -18.78 -1.00
C LEU A 82 5.71 -18.08 0.25
N ASP A 83 5.65 -18.80 1.37
CA ASP A 83 5.02 -18.34 2.62
C ASP A 83 6.00 -18.17 3.78
N TYR A 84 7.31 -18.12 3.50
CA TYR A 84 8.33 -17.87 4.51
C TYR A 84 8.15 -16.49 5.15
N LYS A 85 8.53 -16.39 6.43
CA LYS A 85 8.48 -15.15 7.19
C LYS A 85 9.86 -14.52 7.30
N ALA A 86 9.94 -13.23 7.01
CA ALA A 86 11.07 -12.37 7.34
C ALA A 86 11.08 -12.00 8.84
#